data_AF-A0A258CGH7-F1
#
_entry.id   AF-A0A258CGH7-F1
#
_cell.length_a   1.000
_cell.length_b   1.000
_cell.length_c   1.000
_cell.angle_alpha   90.00
_cell.angle_beta   90.00
_cell.angle_gamma   90.00
#
_symmetry.space_group_name_H-M   'P 1'
#
loop_
_entity.id
_entity.type
_entity.pdbx_description
1 polymer ?
#
loop_
_entity_poly.entity_id
_entity_poly.type
_entity_poly.pdbx_seq_one_letter_code
_entity_poly.pdbx_strand_id
1 'polypeptide(L)' 'MFVCICKAVTDKAIKQAIAGGAETMRELKAELGVGSQCGKCVCQAQQILHNELVKQQQLIDSLAKPAA' A
#
# COMPACT_ATOMS: atom_id res chain seq x y z
N MET A 1 5.55 6.84 9.67
CA MET A 1 4.42 7.18 10.55
C MET A 1 3.55 5.94 10.82
N PHE A 2 2.97 5.80 12.01
CA PHE A 2 1.94 4.77 12.24
C PHE A 2 0.64 5.13 11.52
N VAL A 3 0.15 4.19 10.72
CA VAL A 3 -1.12 4.29 10.00
C VAL A 3 -2.22 3.59 10.79
N CYS A 4 -1.92 2.42 11.37
CA CYS A 4 -2.84 1.68 12.22
C CYS A 4 -2.28 1.53 13.63
N ILE A 5 -2.87 2.23 14.60
CA ILE A 5 -2.46 2.13 16.01
C ILE A 5 -2.84 0.76 16.60
N CYS A 6 -4.05 0.30 16.29
CA CYS A 6 -4.60 -1.00 16.71
C CYS A 6 -3.68 -2.20 16.45
N LYS A 7 -2.96 -2.19 15.33
CA LYS A 7 -2.11 -3.29 14.87
C LYS A 7 -0.65 -2.89 14.72
N ALA A 8 -0.28 -1.71 15.22
CA ALA A 8 1.06 -1.14 15.10
C ALA A 8 1.62 -1.16 13.65
N VAL A 9 0.76 -0.88 12.65
CA VAL A 9 1.16 -0.88 11.24
C VAL A 9 1.66 0.50 10.85
N THR A 10 2.85 0.57 10.28
CA THR A 10 3.47 1.79 9.76
C THR A 10 3.22 1.96 8.27
N ASP A 11 3.35 3.19 7.76
CA ASP A 11 3.36 3.47 6.33
C ASP A 11 4.45 2.68 5.60
N LYS A 12 5.63 2.52 6.22
CA LYS A 12 6.73 1.71 5.68
C LYS A 12 6.33 0.25 5.53
N ALA A 13 5.66 -0.33 6.54
CA ALA A 13 5.19 -1.71 6.46
C ALA A 13 4.17 -1.91 5.31
N ILE A 14 3.24 -0.96 5.14
CA ILE A 14 2.29 -0.99 4.02
C ILE A 14 3.02 -0.93 2.68
N LYS A 15 3.96 0.01 2.50
CA LYS A 15 4.75 0.12 1.27
C LYS A 15 5.60 -1.11 0.99
N GLN A 16 6.13 -1.76 2.02
CA GLN A 16 6.87 -3.01 1.88
C GLN A 16 5.99 -4.17 1.42
N ALA A 17 4.78 -4.31 1.98
CA ALA A 17 3.81 -5.30 1.51
C ALA A 17 3.43 -5.06 0.04
N ILE A 18 3.22 -3.80 -0.36
CA ILE A 18 2.93 -3.44 -1.76
C ILE A 18 4.12 -3.76 -2.67
N ALA A 19 5.35 -3.44 -2.26
CA ALA A 19 6.55 -3.83 -2.99
C ALA A 19 6.73 -5.35 -3.06
N GLY A 20 6.18 -6.09 -2.10
CA GLY A 20 6.09 -7.56 -2.08
C GLY A 20 4.95 -8.13 -2.93
N GLY A 21 4.14 -7.29 -3.58
CA GLY A 21 3.07 -7.72 -4.49
C GLY A 21 1.65 -7.55 -3.95
N ALA A 22 1.44 -6.91 -2.79
CA ALA A 22 0.09 -6.60 -2.32
C ALA A 22 -0.52 -5.45 -3.16
N GLU A 23 -1.64 -5.71 -3.82
CA GLU A 23 -2.37 -4.78 -4.67
C GLU A 23 -3.74 -4.40 -4.09
N THR A 24 -4.22 -5.13 -3.09
CA THR A 24 -5.55 -4.89 -2.50
C THR A 24 -5.52 -4.63 -1.00
N MET A 25 -6.50 -3.87 -0.50
CA MET A 25 -6.71 -3.71 0.94
C MET A 25 -7.00 -5.04 1.66
N ARG A 26 -7.53 -6.04 0.92
CA ARG A 26 -7.77 -7.38 1.45
C ARG A 26 -6.45 -8.08 1.75
N GLU A 27 -5.48 -8.00 0.84
CA GLU A 27 -4.14 -8.53 1.04
C GLU A 27 -3.42 -7.80 2.17
N LEU A 28 -3.43 -6.46 2.18
CA LEU A 28 -2.83 -5.69 3.28
C LEU A 28 -3.44 -6.06 4.64
N LYS A 29 -4.76 -6.28 4.71
CA LYS A 29 -5.43 -6.74 5.93
C LYS A 29 -4.99 -8.16 6.31
N ALA A 30 -4.88 -9.07 5.35
CA ALA A 30 -4.47 -10.45 5.61
C ALA A 30 -3.02 -10.53 6.11
N GLU A 31 -2.13 -9.72 5.54
CA GLU A 31 -0.69 -9.74 5.85
C GLU A 31 -0.34 -8.93 7.10
N LEU A 32 -0.86 -7.70 7.22
CA LEU A 32 -0.48 -6.74 8.25
C LEU A 32 -1.55 -6.55 9.34
N GLY A 33 -2.76 -7.08 9.15
CA GLY A 33 -3.90 -6.82 10.02
C GLY A 33 -4.46 -5.40 9.90
N VAL A 34 -3.97 -4.55 8.99
CA VAL A 34 -4.44 -3.16 8.87
C VAL A 34 -5.96 -3.10 8.65
N GLY A 35 -6.64 -2.25 9.43
CA GLY A 35 -8.10 -2.10 9.32
C GLY A 35 -8.93 -3.30 9.81
N SER A 36 -8.34 -4.25 10.54
CA SER A 36 -9.06 -5.43 11.09
C SER A 36 -9.67 -5.23 12.47
N GLN A 37 -9.41 -4.10 13.15
CA GLN A 37 -9.99 -3.78 14.46
C GLN A 37 -10.99 -2.61 14.38
N CYS A 38 -10.59 -1.38 14.69
CA CYS A 38 -11.52 -0.24 14.75
C CYS A 38 -11.83 0.41 13.39
N GLY A 39 -11.14 0.02 12.31
CA GLY A 39 -11.36 0.53 10.95
C GLY A 39 -10.92 1.98 10.67
N LYS A 40 -10.57 2.78 11.69
CA LYS A 40 -10.24 4.22 11.52
C LYS A 40 -9.09 4.52 10.56
N CYS A 41 -8.16 3.58 10.38
CA CYS A 41 -7.01 3.72 9.49
C CYS A 41 -7.31 3.37 8.02
N VAL A 42 -8.50 2.84 7.70
CA VAL A 42 -8.78 2.24 6.38
C VAL A 42 -8.65 3.26 5.25
N CYS A 43 -9.22 4.46 5.40
CA CYS A 43 -9.13 5.50 4.36
C CYS A 43 -7.67 5.90 4.09
N GLN A 44 -6.87 6.09 5.14
CA GLN A 44 -5.47 6.46 5.00
C GLN A 44 -4.63 5.32 4.39
N ALA A 45 -4.86 4.07 4.80
CA ALA A 45 -4.20 2.91 4.22
C ALA A 45 -4.55 2.73 2.73
N GLN A 46 -5.82 2.96 2.35
CA GLN A 46 -6.28 2.96 0.96
C GLN A 46 -5.58 4.03 0.12
N GLN A 47 -5.42 5.24 0.66
CA GLN A 47 -4.69 6.31 -0.04
C GLN A 47 -3.23 5.93 -0.28
N ILE A 48 -2.55 5.34 0.71
CA ILE A 48 -1.17 4.86 0.55
C ILE A 48 -1.10 3.77 -0.52
N LEU A 49 -2.01 2.80 -0.47
CA LEU A 49 -2.09 1.73 -1.46
C LEU A 49 -2.25 2.28 -2.88
N HIS A 50 -3.25 3.12 -3.09
CA HIS A 50 -3.51 3.72 -4.40
C HIS A 50 -2.31 4.51 -4.93
N ASN A 51 -1.74 5.39 -4.08
CA ASN A 51 -0.61 6.23 -4.49
C ASN A 51 0.63 5.41 -4.86
N GLU A 52 0.93 4.33 -4.12
CA GLU A 52 2.10 3.50 -4.42
C GLU A 52 1.88 2.66 -5.69
N LEU A 53 0.67 2.12 -5.92
CA LEU A 53 0.35 1.39 -7.15
C LEU A 53 0.40 2.29 -8.40
N VAL A 54 -0.15 3.50 -8.33
CA VAL A 54 -0.05 4.48 -9.42
C VAL A 54 1.41 4.81 -9.71
N LYS A 55 2.23 4.99 -8.67
CA LYS A 55 3.66 5.26 -8.81
C LYS A 55 4.42 4.08 -9.42
N GLN A 56 4.09 2.84 -9.05
CA GLN A 56 4.65 1.64 -9.68
C GLN A 56 4.30 1.56 -11.17
N GLN A 57 3.03 1.82 -11.52
CA GLN A 57 2.59 1.84 -12.91
C GLN A 57 3.32 2.92 -13.72
N GLN A 58 3.42 4.14 -13.20
CA GLN A 58 4.16 5.23 -13.87
C GLN A 58 5.62 4.88 -14.11
N LEU A 59 6.26 4.17 -13.17
CA LEU A 59 7.62 3.69 -13.35
C LEU A 59 7.69 2.68 -14.50
N ILE A 60 6.79 1.70 -14.53
CA ILE A 60 6.70 0.72 -15.62
C ILE A 60 6.51 1.42 -16.97
N ASP A 61 5.56 2.35 -17.05
CA ASP A 61 5.27 3.11 -18.28
C ASP A 61 6.50 3.92 -18.75
N SER A 62 7.29 4.44 -17.81
CA SER A 62 8.50 5.19 -18.12
C SER A 62 9.62 4.30 -18.69
N LEU A 63 9.70 3.04 -18.24
CA LEU A 63 10.66 2.04 -18.73
C LEU A 63 10.22 1.42 -20.06
N ALA A 64 8.90 1.30 -20.28
CA ALA A 64 8.33 0.72 -21.49
C ALA A 64 8.32 1.68 -22.68
N LYS A 65 8.66 2.96 -22.49
CA LYS A 65 8.69 3.95 -23.57
C LYS A 65 9.84 3.61 -24.53
N PRO A 66 9.58 3.42 -25.84
CA PRO A 66 10.66 3.14 -26.78
C PRO A 66 11.63 4.33 -26.79
N ALA A 67 12.91 4.04 -26.59
CA ALA A 67 13.97 5.00 -26.84
C ALA A 67 13.89 5.38 -28.32
N ALA A 68 13.40 6.59 -28.60
CA ALA A 68 13.48 7.20 -29.92
C ALA A 68 14.94 7.53 -30.27
#